data_AF-A0A7C4XZA9-F1
#
_entry.id   AF-A0A7C4XZA9-F1
#
_cell.length_a   1.000
_cell.length_b   1.000
_cell.length_c   1.000
_cell.angle_alpha   90.00
_cell.angle_beta   90.00
_cell.angle_gamma   90.00
#
_symmetry.space_group_name_H-M   'P 1'
#
loop_
_entity.id
_entity.type
_entity.pdbx_description
1 polymer ?
#
loop_
_entity_poly.entity_id
_entity_poly.type
_entity_poly.pdbx_seq_one_letter_code
_entity_poly.pdbx_strand_id
1 'polypeptide(L)'
;MEKLILVIAISILFGIVASYYTSRIKFPTLTGLILIGVILSFVLNPTFISKQYQNFFSLAVELSASLLLLETGFESIYLRRDKKVLISGIIQSVISYVITFLLIKPIFKISSVEALVVSTAFMITGSDVAITFIKQLNILPIDKIKLGTLVVIDDLIAEIFFFLFLPLLKFKVSSTSHTEILLNASLEILLSIIIGLLIGYIFSKMLTHLPYVKPNITTGITILLFTVGISAMLNIHS
;
A
#
# COMPACT_ATOMS: atom_id res chain seq x y z
N MET A 1 -24.46 -8.17 13.94
CA MET A 1 -23.23 -7.68 14.60
C MET A 1 -22.42 -8.83 15.21
N GLU A 2 -23.02 -9.72 16.00
CA GLU A 2 -22.34 -10.89 16.59
C GLU A 2 -21.64 -11.79 15.56
N LYS A 3 -22.32 -12.13 14.45
CA LYS A 3 -21.72 -12.94 13.37
C LYS A 3 -20.52 -12.26 12.71
N LEU A 4 -20.50 -10.92 12.60
CA LEU A 4 -19.37 -10.16 12.05
C LEU A 4 -18.17 -10.23 12.98
N ILE A 5 -18.39 -10.00 14.27
CA ILE A 5 -17.34 -10.08 15.29
C ILE A 5 -16.72 -11.48 15.30
N LEU A 6 -17.55 -12.52 15.19
CA LEU A 6 -17.06 -13.91 15.08
C LEU A 6 -16.19 -14.11 13.83
N VAL A 7 -16.64 -13.64 12.66
CA VAL A 7 -15.87 -13.75 11.41
C VAL A 7 -14.53 -13.03 11.51
N ILE A 8 -14.51 -11.82 12.08
CA ILE A 8 -13.27 -11.06 12.33
C ILE A 8 -12.36 -11.83 13.29
N ALA A 9 -12.89 -12.31 14.42
CA ALA A 9 -12.11 -13.05 15.41
C ALA A 9 -11.50 -14.32 14.83
N ILE A 10 -12.27 -15.09 14.05
CA ILE A 10 -11.79 -16.28 13.34
C ILE A 10 -10.69 -15.87 12.34
N SER A 11 -10.90 -14.81 11.55
CA SER A 11 -9.94 -14.36 10.55
C SER A 11 -8.61 -13.93 11.17
N ILE A 12 -8.66 -13.19 12.29
CA ILE A 12 -7.47 -12.79 13.05
C ILE A 12 -6.77 -14.01 13.64
N LEU A 13 -7.52 -14.91 14.29
CA LEU A 13 -6.94 -16.10 14.93
C LEU A 13 -6.23 -17.00 13.91
N PHE A 14 -6.90 -17.33 12.81
CA PHE A 14 -6.30 -18.13 11.76
C PHE A 14 -5.16 -17.40 11.05
N GLY A 15 -5.24 -16.07 10.89
CA GLY A 15 -4.14 -15.27 10.35
C GLY A 15 -2.88 -15.30 11.23
N ILE A 16 -3.04 -15.16 12.55
CA ILE A 16 -1.94 -15.29 13.52
C ILE A 16 -1.34 -16.69 13.45
N VAL A 17 -2.18 -17.72 13.44
CA VAL A 17 -1.75 -19.12 13.34
C VAL A 17 -0.99 -19.36 12.03
N ALA A 18 -1.51 -18.87 10.89
CA ALA A 18 -0.87 -18.93 9.58
C ALA A 18 0.54 -18.35 9.62
N SER A 19 0.64 -17.13 10.17
CA SER A 19 1.88 -16.37 10.27
C SER A 19 2.89 -17.08 11.16
N TYR A 20 2.45 -17.62 12.29
CA TYR A 20 3.30 -18.38 13.20
C TYR A 20 3.86 -19.65 12.54
N TYR A 21 3.03 -20.42 11.84
CA TYR A 21 3.50 -21.65 11.18
C TYR A 21 4.39 -21.37 9.98
N THR A 22 4.04 -20.40 9.12
CA THR A 22 4.84 -20.06 7.93
C THR A 22 6.22 -19.52 8.30
N SER A 23 6.30 -18.65 9.32
CA SER A 23 7.58 -18.14 9.81
C SER A 23 8.48 -19.26 10.38
N ARG A 24 7.91 -20.27 11.05
CA ARG A 24 8.65 -21.45 11.54
C ARG A 24 9.29 -22.27 10.43
N ILE A 25 8.60 -22.43 9.29
CA ILE A 25 9.11 -23.18 8.13
C ILE A 25 9.93 -22.29 7.17
N LYS A 26 10.24 -21.04 7.54
CA LYS A 26 10.93 -20.03 6.71
C LYS A 26 10.22 -19.76 5.37
N PHE A 27 8.90 -19.95 5.34
CA PHE A 27 8.09 -19.67 4.16
C PHE A 27 7.52 -18.23 4.25
N PRO A 28 7.28 -17.55 3.12
CA PRO A 28 6.76 -16.18 3.14
C PRO A 28 5.41 -16.11 3.86
N THR A 29 5.35 -15.26 4.89
CA THR A 29 4.17 -15.08 5.74
C THR A 29 2.93 -14.71 4.94
N LEU A 30 3.10 -13.82 3.95
CA LEU A 30 2.04 -13.40 3.05
C LEU A 30 1.37 -14.58 2.33
N THR A 31 2.16 -15.54 1.85
CA THR A 31 1.62 -16.72 1.17
C THR A 31 0.76 -17.58 2.11
N GLY A 32 1.17 -17.71 3.37
CA GLY A 32 0.37 -18.38 4.41
C GLY A 32 -0.94 -17.68 4.68
N LEU A 33 -0.89 -16.34 4.82
CA LEU A 33 -2.08 -15.51 5.05
C LEU A 33 -3.07 -15.61 3.87
N ILE A 34 -2.59 -15.57 2.63
CA ILE A 34 -3.41 -15.74 1.42
C ILE A 34 -4.07 -17.13 1.41
N LEU A 35 -3.30 -18.19 1.62
CA LEU A 35 -3.81 -19.57 1.63
C LEU A 35 -4.94 -19.74 2.65
N ILE A 36 -4.72 -19.26 3.88
CA ILE A 36 -5.73 -19.36 4.94
C ILE A 36 -6.94 -18.47 4.65
N GLY A 37 -6.75 -17.28 4.07
CA GLY A 37 -7.86 -16.44 3.61
C GLY A 37 -8.73 -17.14 2.56
N VAL A 38 -8.10 -17.81 1.59
CA VAL A 38 -8.81 -18.61 0.57
C VAL A 38 -9.56 -19.77 1.22
N ILE A 39 -8.91 -20.55 2.09
CA ILE A 39 -9.55 -21.67 2.80
C ILE A 39 -10.74 -21.18 3.63
N LEU A 40 -10.57 -20.13 4.41
CA LEU A 40 -11.64 -19.54 5.21
C LEU A 40 -12.80 -19.04 4.34
N SER A 41 -12.52 -18.48 3.16
CA SER A 41 -13.56 -18.02 2.23
C SER A 41 -14.45 -19.17 1.75
N PHE A 42 -13.88 -20.36 1.50
CA PHE A 42 -14.65 -21.55 1.15
C PHE A 42 -15.47 -22.07 2.34
N VAL A 43 -14.88 -22.10 3.54
CA VAL A 43 -15.53 -22.62 4.75
C VAL A 43 -16.68 -21.72 5.22
N LEU A 44 -16.52 -20.40 5.14
CA LEU A 44 -17.48 -19.42 5.65
C LEU A 44 -18.54 -18.99 4.62
N ASN A 45 -18.54 -19.60 3.43
CA ASN A 45 -19.37 -19.29 2.27
C ASN A 45 -19.12 -17.85 1.69
N PRO A 46 -18.54 -17.74 0.49
CA PRO A 46 -18.10 -16.45 -0.08
C PRO A 46 -19.27 -15.49 -0.38
N THR A 47 -20.48 -16.01 -0.57
CA THR A 47 -21.67 -15.19 -0.83
C THR A 47 -22.23 -14.52 0.42
N PHE A 48 -22.03 -15.14 1.59
CA PHE A 48 -22.45 -14.60 2.89
C PHE A 48 -21.54 -13.44 3.33
N ILE A 49 -20.23 -13.58 3.12
CA ILE A 49 -19.22 -12.60 3.50
C ILE A 49 -19.27 -11.35 2.60
N SER A 50 -19.34 -11.54 1.28
CA SER A 50 -19.16 -10.44 0.31
C SER A 50 -20.34 -9.46 0.26
N LYS A 51 -21.60 -9.92 0.36
CA LYS A 51 -22.77 -9.03 0.29
C LYS A 51 -23.18 -8.41 1.62
N GLN A 52 -23.06 -9.15 2.72
CA GLN A 52 -23.56 -8.68 4.02
C GLN A 52 -22.59 -7.72 4.72
N TYR A 53 -21.29 -7.81 4.42
CA TYR A 53 -20.26 -7.05 5.11
C TYR A 53 -19.38 -6.23 4.16
N GLN A 54 -19.84 -5.95 2.94
CA GLN A 54 -19.10 -5.20 1.93
C GLN A 54 -18.55 -3.86 2.48
N ASN A 55 -19.37 -3.11 3.20
CA ASN A 55 -18.98 -1.82 3.79
C ASN A 55 -17.90 -1.96 4.88
N PHE A 56 -17.89 -3.09 5.61
CA PHE A 56 -16.83 -3.35 6.59
C PHE A 56 -15.53 -3.71 5.88
N PHE A 57 -15.58 -4.55 4.84
CA PHE A 57 -14.40 -4.90 4.06
C PHE A 57 -13.80 -3.70 3.34
N SER A 58 -14.63 -2.81 2.77
CA SER A 58 -14.14 -1.58 2.15
C SER A 58 -13.40 -0.71 3.17
N LEU A 59 -13.97 -0.52 4.35
CA LEU A 59 -13.34 0.23 5.44
C LEU A 59 -12.05 -0.44 5.95
N ALA A 60 -12.05 -1.77 6.10
CA ALA A 60 -10.87 -2.51 6.52
C ALA A 60 -9.73 -2.43 5.49
N VAL A 61 -10.05 -2.48 4.20
CA VAL A 61 -9.07 -2.30 3.11
C VAL A 61 -8.52 -0.88 3.11
N GLU A 62 -9.38 0.13 3.27
CA GLU A 62 -8.96 1.54 3.33
C GLU A 62 -8.05 1.83 4.53
N LEU A 63 -8.41 1.32 5.72
CA LEU A 63 -7.56 1.43 6.91
C LEU A 63 -6.24 0.69 6.75
N SER A 64 -6.25 -0.51 6.16
CA SER A 64 -5.03 -1.29 5.92
C SER A 64 -4.10 -0.57 4.94
N ALA A 65 -4.63 -0.06 3.84
CA ALA A 65 -3.86 0.73 2.87
C ALA A 65 -3.31 2.01 3.50
N SER A 66 -4.09 2.69 4.35
CA SER A 66 -3.63 3.88 5.07
C SER A 66 -2.53 3.58 6.08
N LEU A 67 -2.60 2.43 6.77
CA LEU A 67 -1.57 1.98 7.70
C LEU A 67 -0.28 1.60 6.98
N LEU A 68 -0.37 0.92 5.84
CA LEU A 68 0.77 0.63 4.97
C LEU A 68 1.44 1.92 4.50
N LEU A 69 0.67 2.88 3.99
CA LEU A 69 1.17 4.21 3.60
C LEU A 69 1.87 4.97 4.73
N LEU A 70 1.37 4.83 5.96
CA LEU A 70 1.99 5.43 7.14
C LEU A 70 3.32 4.75 7.44
N GLU A 71 3.37 3.42 7.34
CA GLU A 71 4.59 2.61 7.52
C GLU A 71 5.64 2.97 6.47
N THR A 72 5.31 2.99 5.19
CA THR A 72 6.22 3.46 4.11
C THR A 72 6.65 4.91 4.32
N GLY A 73 5.75 5.77 4.80
CA GLY A 73 6.07 7.13 5.23
C GLY A 73 7.16 7.19 6.30
N PHE A 74 7.11 6.32 7.31
CA PHE A 74 8.17 6.20 8.32
C PHE A 74 9.45 5.58 7.76
N GLU A 75 9.35 4.60 6.87
CA GLU A 75 10.51 3.97 6.24
C GLU A 75 11.27 4.94 5.33
N SER A 76 10.57 5.92 4.73
CA SER A 76 11.18 6.96 3.90
C SER A 76 12.28 7.78 4.61
N ILE A 77 12.24 7.85 5.94
CA ILE A 77 13.26 8.53 6.76
C ILE A 77 14.63 7.84 6.63
N TYR A 78 14.65 6.52 6.41
CA TYR A 78 15.88 5.74 6.23
C TYR A 78 16.52 5.91 4.85
N LEU A 79 15.78 6.45 3.86
CA LEU A 79 16.25 6.64 2.48
C LEU A 79 17.34 7.69 2.30
N ARG A 80 17.58 8.54 3.32
CA ARG A 80 18.53 9.67 3.23
C ARG A 80 20.02 9.25 3.20
N ARG A 81 20.34 7.96 3.22
CA ARG A 81 21.71 7.48 3.47
C ARG A 81 22.58 7.26 2.22
N ASP A 82 22.01 7.02 1.04
CA ASP A 82 22.80 6.83 -0.20
C ASP A 82 22.04 7.28 -1.46
N LYS A 83 22.47 8.40 -2.05
CA LYS A 83 21.85 8.99 -3.25
C LYS A 83 21.93 8.06 -4.46
N LYS A 84 22.99 7.26 -4.60
CA LYS A 84 23.15 6.38 -5.77
C LYS A 84 22.15 5.25 -5.73
N VAL A 85 21.96 4.65 -4.54
CA VAL A 85 20.96 3.60 -4.31
C VAL A 85 19.55 4.14 -4.56
N LEU A 86 19.27 5.37 -4.10
CA LEU A 86 17.99 6.03 -4.34
C LEU A 86 17.68 6.22 -5.83
N ILE A 87 18.64 6.78 -6.58
CA ILE A 87 18.47 6.98 -8.03
C ILE A 87 18.32 5.64 -8.75
N SER A 88 19.12 4.64 -8.37
CA SER A 88 19.04 3.30 -8.96
C SER A 88 17.68 2.65 -8.73
N GLY A 89 17.15 2.71 -7.51
CA GLY A 89 15.82 2.17 -7.18
C GLY A 89 14.72 2.87 -7.98
N ILE A 90 14.78 4.20 -8.08
CA ILE A 90 13.81 4.96 -8.89
C ILE A 90 13.84 4.54 -10.36
N ILE A 91 15.03 4.50 -10.95
CA ILE A 91 15.18 4.12 -12.37
C ILE A 91 14.69 2.68 -12.58
N GLN A 92 15.08 1.75 -11.70
CA GLN A 92 14.68 0.35 -11.78
C GLN A 92 13.17 0.19 -11.71
N SER A 93 12.51 0.82 -10.73
CA SER A 93 11.05 0.78 -10.58
C SER A 93 10.34 1.35 -11.81
N VAL A 94 10.75 2.54 -12.28
CA VAL A 94 10.14 3.18 -13.45
C VAL A 94 10.29 2.31 -14.71
N ILE A 95 11.48 1.74 -14.94
CA ILE A 95 11.71 0.83 -16.07
C ILE A 95 10.85 -0.42 -15.94
N SER A 96 10.80 -1.02 -14.75
CA SER A 96 10.01 -2.23 -14.47
C SER A 96 8.53 -1.98 -14.73
N TYR A 97 8.00 -0.83 -14.30
CA TYR A 97 6.65 -0.39 -14.61
C TYR A 97 6.38 -0.32 -16.11
N VAL A 98 7.26 0.38 -16.85
CA VAL A 98 7.09 0.58 -18.30
C VAL A 98 7.12 -0.75 -19.04
N ILE A 99 8.07 -1.63 -18.70
CA ILE A 99 8.15 -2.97 -19.29
C ILE A 99 6.87 -3.75 -19.00
N THR A 100 6.42 -3.75 -17.75
CA THR A 100 5.20 -4.45 -17.33
C THR A 100 3.98 -3.93 -18.07
N PHE A 101 3.83 -2.62 -18.22
CA PHE A 101 2.75 -2.00 -19.00
C PHE A 101 2.75 -2.42 -20.46
N LEU A 102 3.93 -2.42 -21.10
CA LEU A 102 4.08 -2.84 -22.48
C LEU A 102 3.76 -4.32 -22.69
N LEU A 103 3.99 -5.18 -21.68
CA LEU A 103 3.68 -6.60 -21.73
C LEU A 103 2.23 -6.92 -21.39
N ILE A 104 1.68 -6.31 -20.33
CA ILE A 104 0.34 -6.65 -19.81
C ILE A 104 -0.74 -6.29 -20.82
N LYS A 105 -0.65 -5.11 -21.45
CA LYS A 105 -1.65 -4.66 -22.42
C LYS A 105 -1.89 -5.68 -23.55
N PRO A 106 -0.87 -6.13 -24.30
CA PRO A 106 -1.07 -7.12 -25.37
C PRO A 106 -1.41 -8.52 -24.85
N ILE A 107 -0.85 -8.94 -23.71
CA ILE A 107 -1.10 -10.29 -23.15
C ILE A 107 -2.57 -10.44 -22.72
N PHE A 108 -3.09 -9.48 -21.97
CA PHE A 108 -4.44 -9.55 -21.38
C PHE A 108 -5.51 -8.87 -22.25
N LYS A 109 -5.12 -8.17 -23.33
CA LYS A 109 -6.02 -7.44 -24.23
C LYS A 109 -6.94 -6.45 -23.51
N ILE A 110 -6.41 -5.78 -22.49
CA ILE A 110 -7.13 -4.78 -21.68
C ILE A 110 -6.90 -3.36 -22.18
N SER A 111 -7.72 -2.42 -21.74
CA SER A 111 -7.56 -1.01 -22.09
C SER A 111 -6.27 -0.42 -21.54
N SER A 112 -5.77 0.67 -22.14
CA SER A 112 -4.55 1.34 -21.64
C SER A 112 -4.68 1.78 -20.18
N VAL A 113 -5.86 2.26 -19.76
CA VAL A 113 -6.08 2.69 -18.37
C VAL A 113 -6.02 1.51 -17.39
N GLU A 114 -6.64 0.39 -17.72
CA GLU A 114 -6.55 -0.83 -16.90
C GLU A 114 -5.12 -1.35 -16.88
N ALA A 115 -4.43 -1.34 -18.03
CA ALA A 115 -3.04 -1.77 -18.11
C ALA A 115 -2.13 -0.92 -17.22
N LEU A 116 -2.32 0.41 -17.14
CA LEU A 116 -1.55 1.26 -16.22
C LEU A 116 -1.71 0.78 -14.77
N VAL A 117 -2.95 0.58 -14.32
CA VAL A 117 -3.25 0.18 -12.93
C VAL A 117 -2.83 -1.25 -12.63
N VAL A 118 -3.01 -2.19 -13.57
CA VAL A 118 -2.54 -3.56 -13.37
C VAL A 118 -1.01 -3.58 -13.32
N SER A 119 -0.33 -2.74 -14.10
CA SER A 119 1.13 -2.68 -14.10
C SER A 119 1.71 -2.14 -12.80
N THR A 120 0.99 -1.27 -12.08
CA THR A 120 1.42 -0.86 -10.73
C THR A 120 1.33 -2.03 -9.77
N ALA A 121 0.26 -2.82 -9.81
CA ALA A 121 0.10 -3.99 -8.97
C ALA A 121 1.18 -5.05 -9.22
N PHE A 122 1.60 -5.23 -10.49
CA PHE A 122 2.69 -6.14 -10.85
C PHE A 122 4.08 -5.58 -10.54
N MET A 123 4.22 -4.26 -10.39
CA MET A 123 5.46 -3.63 -9.94
C MET A 123 5.70 -3.80 -8.44
N ILE A 124 4.65 -3.99 -7.63
CA ILE A 124 4.77 -4.21 -6.19
C ILE A 124 5.58 -5.49 -5.95
N THR A 125 6.88 -5.32 -5.70
CA THR A 125 7.74 -6.40 -5.26
C THR A 125 7.44 -6.63 -3.79
N GLY A 126 7.00 -7.83 -3.40
CA GLY A 126 6.68 -8.15 -2.01
C GLY A 126 7.89 -7.90 -1.09
N SER A 127 7.95 -6.70 -0.53
CA SER A 127 9.13 -6.12 0.13
C SER A 127 9.53 -6.96 1.35
N ASP A 128 8.55 -7.38 2.14
CA ASP A 128 8.73 -8.30 3.26
C ASP A 128 9.41 -9.62 2.88
N VAL A 129 9.06 -10.17 1.72
CA VAL A 129 9.61 -11.44 1.24
C VAL A 129 11.07 -11.22 0.84
N ALA A 130 11.33 -10.17 0.05
CA ALA A 130 12.68 -9.81 -0.37
C ALA A 130 13.58 -9.48 0.82
N ILE A 131 13.11 -8.69 1.81
CA ILE A 131 13.84 -8.35 3.04
C ILE A 131 14.16 -9.62 3.84
N THR A 132 13.21 -10.56 3.95
CA THR A 132 13.44 -11.83 4.63
C THR A 132 14.56 -12.64 3.96
N PHE A 133 14.57 -12.70 2.63
CA PHE A 133 15.66 -13.34 1.88
C PHE A 133 16.99 -12.60 2.04
N ILE A 134 17.01 -11.26 1.93
CA ILE A 134 18.21 -10.43 2.09
C ILE A 134 18.86 -10.65 3.47
N LYS A 135 18.05 -10.77 4.53
CA LYS A 135 18.54 -11.08 5.88
C LYS A 135 19.28 -12.42 5.94
N GLN A 136 18.83 -13.41 5.17
CA GLN A 136 19.40 -14.76 5.12
C GLN A 136 20.65 -14.87 4.22
N LEU A 137 20.90 -13.91 3.33
CA LEU A 137 22.10 -13.92 2.47
C LEU A 137 23.38 -13.76 3.29
N ASN A 138 24.43 -14.52 2.96
CA ASN A 138 25.77 -14.36 3.54
C ASN A 138 26.56 -13.27 2.79
N ILE A 139 26.11 -12.02 2.92
CA ILE A 139 26.73 -10.84 2.31
C ILE A 139 27.10 -9.80 3.38
N LEU A 140 27.93 -8.83 3.01
CA LEU A 140 28.38 -7.77 3.90
C LEU A 140 27.18 -6.96 4.44
N PRO A 141 27.20 -6.52 5.72
CA PRO A 141 26.11 -5.73 6.31
C PRO A 141 25.76 -4.47 5.51
N ILE A 142 26.77 -3.83 4.90
CA ILE A 142 26.58 -2.65 4.06
C ILE A 142 25.71 -2.95 2.83
N ASP A 143 25.89 -4.13 2.22
CA ASP A 143 25.14 -4.53 1.03
C ASP A 143 23.72 -5.00 1.39
N LYS A 144 23.54 -5.60 2.57
CA LYS A 144 22.19 -5.87 3.12
C LYS A 144 21.40 -4.60 3.31
N ILE A 145 22.03 -3.55 3.83
CA ILE A 145 21.40 -2.24 4.00
C ILE A 145 21.03 -1.67 2.63
N LYS A 146 21.94 -1.69 1.66
CA LYS A 146 21.66 -1.17 0.31
C LYS A 146 20.51 -1.91 -0.38
N LEU A 147 20.50 -3.24 -0.31
CA LEU A 147 19.42 -4.07 -0.88
C LEU A 147 18.10 -3.84 -0.14
N GLY A 148 18.11 -3.74 1.18
CA GLY A 148 16.93 -3.38 1.97
C GLY A 148 16.38 -2.01 1.56
N THR A 149 17.25 -1.02 1.39
CA THR A 149 16.88 0.32 0.93
C THR A 149 16.28 0.27 -0.49
N LEU A 150 16.84 -0.51 -1.42
CA LEU A 150 16.27 -0.67 -2.77
C LEU A 150 14.85 -1.22 -2.73
N VAL A 151 14.63 -2.27 -1.93
CA VAL A 151 13.31 -2.89 -1.79
C VAL A 151 12.28 -1.90 -1.22
N VAL A 152 12.65 -1.10 -0.22
CA VAL A 152 11.79 -0.05 0.35
C VAL A 152 11.48 1.04 -0.68
N ILE A 153 12.45 1.42 -1.50
CA ILE A 153 12.23 2.39 -2.60
C ILE A 153 11.27 1.82 -3.63
N ASP A 154 11.46 0.57 -4.03
CA ASP A 154 10.62 -0.08 -5.03
C ASP A 154 9.16 -0.15 -4.55
N ASP A 155 8.94 -0.49 -3.28
CA ASP A 155 7.60 -0.50 -2.66
C ASP A 155 6.98 0.91 -2.62
N LEU A 156 7.75 1.91 -2.16
CA LEU A 156 7.30 3.31 -2.10
C LEU A 156 6.89 3.83 -3.50
N ILE A 157 7.66 3.52 -4.53
CA ILE A 157 7.35 3.96 -5.90
C ILE A 157 6.13 3.23 -6.44
N ALA A 158 5.97 1.95 -6.10
CA ALA A 158 4.78 1.18 -6.47
C ALA A 158 3.53 1.73 -5.84
N GLU A 159 3.56 2.09 -4.57
CA GLU A 159 2.47 2.78 -3.91
C GLU A 159 2.19 4.14 -4.57
N ILE A 160 3.21 4.98 -4.79
CA ILE A 160 3.04 6.28 -5.46
C ILE A 160 2.36 6.10 -6.82
N PHE A 161 2.82 5.16 -7.63
CA PHE A 161 2.24 4.90 -8.95
C PHE A 161 0.81 4.36 -8.82
N PHE A 162 0.56 3.45 -7.88
CA PHE A 162 -0.76 2.92 -7.62
C PHE A 162 -1.75 4.04 -7.31
N PHE A 163 -1.42 4.91 -6.35
CA PHE A 163 -2.28 6.05 -5.98
C PHE A 163 -2.38 7.13 -7.08
N LEU A 164 -1.36 7.25 -7.94
CA LEU A 164 -1.40 8.18 -9.07
C LEU A 164 -2.30 7.69 -10.21
N PHE A 165 -2.35 6.38 -10.47
CA PHE A 165 -3.13 5.83 -11.59
C PHE A 165 -4.51 5.29 -11.17
N LEU A 166 -4.73 4.97 -9.90
CA LEU A 166 -6.03 4.48 -9.40
C LEU A 166 -7.20 5.43 -9.69
N PRO A 167 -7.07 6.78 -9.55
CA PRO A 167 -8.14 7.71 -9.91
C PRO A 167 -8.56 7.61 -11.38
N LEU A 168 -7.64 7.29 -12.30
CA LEU A 168 -7.99 7.09 -13.72
C LEU A 168 -8.96 5.92 -13.91
N LEU A 169 -8.80 4.85 -13.13
CA LEU A 169 -9.73 3.72 -13.15
C LEU A 169 -11.10 4.13 -12.63
N LYS A 170 -11.14 4.86 -11.52
CA LYS A 170 -12.36 5.37 -10.89
C LYS A 170 -13.15 6.23 -11.87
N PHE A 171 -12.51 7.24 -12.47
CA PHE A 171 -13.19 8.14 -13.39
C PHE A 171 -13.55 7.50 -14.73
N LYS A 172 -12.83 6.47 -15.17
CA LYS A 172 -13.22 5.69 -16.35
C LYS A 172 -14.61 5.05 -16.21
N VAL A 173 -15.00 4.69 -14.99
CA VAL A 173 -16.32 4.09 -14.73
C VAL A 173 -17.42 5.15 -14.68
N SER A 174 -17.10 6.38 -14.26
CA SER A 174 -18.10 7.43 -14.00
C SER A 174 -18.26 8.47 -15.11
N SER A 175 -17.27 8.64 -15.99
CA SER A 175 -17.20 9.77 -16.94
C SER A 175 -17.29 9.31 -18.39
N THR A 176 -17.95 10.12 -19.23
CA THR A 176 -18.18 9.81 -20.65
C THR A 176 -17.05 10.26 -21.57
N SER A 177 -16.19 11.20 -21.13
CA SER A 177 -15.09 11.72 -21.95
C SER A 177 -13.70 11.47 -21.35
N HIS A 178 -12.72 11.15 -22.21
CA HIS A 178 -11.32 10.92 -21.80
C HIS A 178 -10.66 12.17 -21.21
N THR A 179 -11.05 13.35 -21.66
CA THR A 179 -10.53 14.63 -21.17
C THR A 179 -10.96 14.92 -19.75
N GLU A 180 -12.22 14.64 -19.40
CA GLU A 180 -12.72 14.80 -18.02
C GLU A 180 -12.05 13.82 -17.06
N ILE A 181 -11.81 12.57 -17.50
CA ILE A 181 -11.09 11.57 -16.70
C ILE A 181 -9.70 12.08 -16.31
N LEU A 182 -8.94 12.58 -17.29
CA LEU A 182 -7.59 13.08 -17.03
C LEU A 182 -7.60 14.32 -16.15
N LEU A 183 -8.52 15.26 -16.39
CA LEU A 183 -8.60 16.51 -15.63
C LEU A 183 -9.00 16.25 -14.18
N ASN A 184 -10.04 15.43 -13.94
CA ASN A 184 -10.50 15.10 -12.59
C ASN A 184 -9.46 14.30 -11.81
N ALA A 185 -8.84 13.29 -12.43
CA ALA A 185 -7.75 12.55 -11.80
C ALA A 185 -6.56 13.47 -11.44
N SER A 186 -6.17 14.36 -12.34
CA SER A 186 -5.06 15.29 -12.10
C SER A 186 -5.37 16.26 -10.95
N LEU A 187 -6.60 16.77 -10.87
CA LEU A 187 -7.05 17.62 -9.76
C LEU A 187 -7.07 16.87 -8.43
N GLU A 188 -7.56 15.63 -8.41
CA GLU A 188 -7.58 14.78 -7.21
C GLU A 188 -6.17 14.52 -6.68
N ILE A 189 -5.22 14.17 -7.57
CA ILE A 189 -3.81 13.96 -7.23
C ILE A 189 -3.20 15.25 -6.68
N LEU A 190 -3.41 16.38 -7.36
CA LEU A 190 -2.83 17.67 -6.97
C LEU A 190 -3.36 18.14 -5.61
N LEU A 191 -4.67 18.03 -5.37
CA LEU A 191 -5.28 18.36 -4.08
C LEU A 191 -4.73 17.47 -2.96
N SER A 192 -4.61 16.16 -3.22
CA SER A 192 -4.06 15.20 -2.25
C SER A 192 -2.63 15.53 -1.85
N ILE A 193 -1.78 15.90 -2.82
CA ILE A 193 -0.40 16.32 -2.57
C ILE A 193 -0.36 17.60 -1.73
N ILE A 194 -1.15 18.63 -2.09
CA ILE A 194 -1.17 19.90 -1.37
C ILE A 194 -1.60 19.68 0.09
N ILE A 195 -2.67 18.91 0.30
CA ILE A 195 -3.20 18.65 1.63
C ILE A 195 -2.24 17.80 2.45
N GLY A 196 -1.64 16.77 1.85
CA GLY A 196 -0.60 15.96 2.50
C GLY A 196 0.59 16.82 2.96
N LEU A 197 1.08 17.72 2.11
CA LEU A 197 2.17 18.64 2.46
C LEU A 197 1.77 19.62 3.57
N LEU A 198 0.55 20.16 3.51
CA LEU A 198 0.04 21.12 4.49
C LEU A 198 -0.12 20.45 5.86
N ILE A 199 -0.72 19.26 5.91
CA ILE A 199 -0.88 18.49 7.15
C ILE A 199 0.48 18.08 7.71
N GLY A 200 1.38 17.57 6.86
CA GLY A 200 2.75 17.22 7.24
C GLY A 200 3.52 18.40 7.83
N TYR A 201 3.36 19.60 7.24
CA TYR A 201 3.96 20.84 7.76
C TYR A 201 3.39 21.20 9.14
N ILE A 202 2.06 21.15 9.33
CA ILE A 202 1.41 21.44 10.61
C ILE A 202 1.90 20.48 11.70
N PHE A 203 1.88 19.18 11.44
CA PHE A 203 2.33 18.18 12.41
C PHE A 203 3.82 18.30 12.73
N SER A 204 4.66 18.57 11.73
CA SER A 204 6.09 18.83 11.95
C SER A 204 6.27 19.99 12.94
N LYS A 205 5.57 21.10 12.73
CA LYS A 205 5.63 22.26 13.64
C LYS A 205 5.09 21.94 15.03
N MET A 206 3.97 21.25 15.15
CA MET A 206 3.41 20.83 16.45
C MET A 206 4.36 19.92 17.23
N LEU A 207 4.97 18.94 16.55
CA LEU A 207 5.90 18.00 17.18
C LEU A 207 7.16 18.68 17.71
N THR A 208 7.63 19.75 17.07
CA THR A 208 8.79 20.52 17.58
C THR A 208 8.50 21.27 18.90
N HIS A 209 7.22 21.47 19.25
CA HIS A 209 6.82 22.20 20.46
C HIS A 209 6.38 21.27 21.59
N LEU A 210 6.33 19.96 21.36
CA LEU A 210 6.02 18.96 22.37
C LEU A 210 7.30 18.46 23.05
N PRO A 211 7.31 18.29 24.39
CA PRO A 211 8.46 17.77 25.10
C PRO A 211 8.76 16.34 24.64
N TYR A 212 9.89 16.17 23.94
CA TYR A 212 10.50 14.92 23.44
C TYR A 212 9.61 13.67 23.50
N VAL A 213 8.54 13.65 22.69
CA VAL A 213 7.73 12.44 22.51
C VAL A 213 8.42 11.62 21.43
N LYS A 214 9.06 10.51 21.82
CA LYS A 214 9.47 9.49 20.84
C LYS A 214 8.26 9.22 19.94
N PRO A 215 8.42 9.09 18.60
CA PRO A 215 7.30 8.78 17.73
C PRO A 215 6.59 7.54 18.26
N ASN A 216 5.41 7.75 18.83
CA ASN A 216 4.61 6.71 19.46
C ASN A 216 3.55 6.30 18.43
N ILE A 217 3.18 5.03 18.44
CA ILE A 217 2.14 4.46 17.58
C ILE A 217 0.86 5.30 17.68
N THR A 218 0.56 5.81 18.88
CA THR A 218 -0.57 6.71 19.13
C THR A 218 -0.51 7.97 18.27
N THR A 219 0.65 8.60 18.13
CA THR A 219 0.82 9.81 17.30
C THR A 219 0.64 9.48 15.82
N GLY A 220 1.17 8.35 15.35
CA GLY A 220 0.99 7.88 13.99
C GLY A 220 -0.49 7.60 13.66
N ILE A 221 -1.20 6.90 14.55
CA ILE A 221 -2.64 6.64 14.41
C ILE A 221 -3.44 7.95 14.42
N THR A 222 -3.10 8.90 15.31
CA THR A 222 -3.79 10.21 15.34
C THR A 222 -3.59 10.97 14.04
N ILE A 223 -2.36 11.01 13.50
CA ILE A 223 -2.07 11.65 12.21
C ILE A 223 -2.90 10.97 11.10
N LEU A 224 -2.91 9.64 11.06
CA LEU A 224 -3.65 8.85 10.07
C LEU A 224 -5.17 9.13 10.15
N LEU A 225 -5.77 9.05 11.33
CA LEU A 225 -7.21 9.30 11.49
C LEU A 225 -7.56 10.74 11.13
N PHE A 226 -6.67 11.69 11.44
CA PHE A 226 -6.86 13.10 11.09
C PHE A 226 -6.76 13.33 9.57
N THR A 227 -5.78 12.75 8.89
CA THR A 227 -5.64 12.86 7.43
C THR A 227 -6.81 12.20 6.70
N VAL A 228 -7.19 10.99 7.11
CA VAL A 228 -8.36 10.28 6.56
C VAL A 228 -9.64 11.09 6.81
N GLY A 229 -9.82 11.63 8.02
CA GLY A 229 -10.97 12.48 8.35
C GLY A 229 -11.07 13.75 7.51
N ILE A 230 -9.96 14.46 7.30
CA ILE A 230 -9.92 15.63 6.40
C ILE A 230 -10.25 15.23 4.96
N SER A 231 -9.66 14.13 4.48
CA SER A 231 -9.88 13.65 3.12
C SER A 231 -11.35 13.31 2.87
N ALA A 232 -11.98 12.62 3.84
CA ALA A 232 -13.40 12.30 3.81
C ALA A 232 -14.28 13.56 3.87
N MET A 233 -13.96 14.54 4.72
CA MET A 233 -14.73 15.79 4.79
C MET A 233 -14.65 16.62 3.51
N LEU A 234 -13.50 16.56 2.82
CA LEU A 234 -13.27 17.30 1.58
C LEU A 234 -13.71 16.51 0.33
N ASN A 235 -14.23 15.29 0.49
CA ASN A 235 -14.63 14.40 -0.62
C ASN A 235 -13.55 14.27 -1.70
N ILE A 236 -12.28 14.16 -1.29
CA ILE A 236 -11.16 14.11 -2.24
C ILE A 236 -11.15 12.78 -2.98
N HIS A 237 -11.44 11.68 -2.28
CA HIS A 237 -11.38 10.32 -2.82
C HIS A 237 -12.76 9.64 -3.00
N SER A 238 -13.87 10.34 -2.75
CA SER A 238 -15.25 9.81 -2.91
C SER A 238 -15.69 9.68 -4.36
#